data_AF-A0A1W1XA16-F1
#
_entry.id   AF-A0A1W1XA16-F1
#
_cell.length_a   1.000
_cell.length_b   1.000
_cell.length_c   1.000
_cell.angle_alpha   90.00
_cell.angle_beta   90.00
_cell.angle_gamma   90.00
#
_symmetry.space_group_name_H-M   'P 1'
#
loop_
_entity.id
_entity.type
_entity.pdbx_description
1 polymer ?
#
loop_
_entity_poly.entity_id
_entity_poly.type
_entity_poly.pdbx_seq_one_letter_code
_entity_poly.pdbx_strand_id
1 'polypeptide(L)'
;MIFGFNAAEVFQIAIEIEENGKSFYEKAQAKIDDAEVKAIFQDLAQQEMEHKRRFQELKNQLPQDAAGSTVFDPQNEMAGYLKMMADNHVFRSSQDVDAKVAKVADAVDALKMAMEFEKDSVLFFLSMQDATEEEKGRDLINLLVKEEQAHLRRLALQLKKLTQ
;
A
#
# COMPACT_ATOMS: atom_id res chain seq x y z
N MET A 1 15.21 -12.72 9.76
CA MET A 1 13.81 -12.91 9.35
C MET A 1 13.74 -14.12 8.43
N ILE A 2 12.72 -14.96 8.59
CA ILE A 2 12.46 -16.13 7.76
C ILE A 2 11.16 -15.86 7.02
N PHE A 3 11.17 -16.02 5.70
CA PHE A 3 10.01 -15.78 4.85
C PHE A 3 9.73 -17.02 4.01
N GLY A 4 8.44 -17.36 3.87
CA GLY A 4 7.95 -18.42 3.00
C GLY A 4 7.92 -18.08 1.52
N PHE A 5 8.62 -17.02 1.09
CA PHE A 5 8.57 -16.43 -0.25
C PHE A 5 9.85 -15.62 -0.53
N ASN A 6 10.02 -15.14 -1.77
CA ASN A 6 11.06 -14.16 -2.11
C ASN A 6 10.80 -12.82 -1.41
N ALA A 7 11.32 -12.70 -0.19
CA ALA A 7 11.12 -11.56 0.68
C ALA A 7 11.47 -10.24 -0.02
N ALA A 8 12.63 -10.20 -0.67
CA ALA A 8 13.12 -9.00 -1.32
C ALA A 8 12.17 -8.48 -2.42
N GLU A 9 11.54 -9.38 -3.18
CA GLU A 9 10.55 -9.03 -4.21
C GLU A 9 9.27 -8.47 -3.57
N VAL A 10 8.69 -9.14 -2.58
CA VAL A 10 7.45 -8.67 -1.93
C VAL A 10 7.62 -7.37 -1.16
N PHE A 11 8.75 -7.16 -0.48
CA PHE A 11 9.06 -5.86 0.13
C PHE A 11 9.25 -4.77 -0.94
N GLN A 12 9.83 -5.09 -2.09
CA GLN A 12 9.93 -4.16 -3.21
C GLN A 12 8.55 -3.74 -3.71
N ILE A 13 7.62 -4.68 -3.75
CA ILE A 13 6.23 -4.44 -4.15
C ILE A 13 5.53 -3.55 -3.14
N ALA A 14 5.67 -3.80 -1.84
CA ALA A 14 5.13 -2.93 -0.80
C ALA A 14 5.65 -1.48 -0.95
N ILE A 15 6.96 -1.31 -1.20
CA ILE A 15 7.56 0.01 -1.43
C ILE A 15 6.95 0.72 -2.66
N GLU A 16 6.67 -0.02 -3.73
CA GLU A 16 6.03 0.52 -4.93
C GLU A 16 4.58 0.94 -4.67
N ILE A 17 3.85 0.17 -3.87
CA ILE A 17 2.49 0.50 -3.44
C ILE A 17 2.50 1.85 -2.72
N GLU A 18 3.30 2.00 -1.66
CA GLU A 18 3.41 3.25 -0.90
C GLU A 18 3.83 4.46 -1.76
N GLU A 19 4.78 4.26 -2.67
CA GLU A 19 5.19 5.31 -3.60
C GLU A 19 4.04 5.75 -4.51
N ASN A 20 3.26 4.79 -5.00
CA ASN A 20 2.10 5.05 -5.84
C ASN A 20 0.95 5.70 -5.06
N GLY A 21 0.75 5.32 -3.78
CA GLY A 21 -0.22 5.96 -2.87
C GLY A 21 0.12 7.43 -2.64
N LYS A 22 1.37 7.71 -2.28
CA LYS A 22 1.88 9.09 -2.18
C LYS A 22 1.65 9.88 -3.47
N SER A 23 2.03 9.32 -4.61
CA SER A 23 1.88 9.95 -5.93
C SER A 23 0.42 10.23 -6.26
N PHE A 24 -0.49 9.30 -5.94
CA PHE A 24 -1.92 9.47 -6.10
C PHE A 24 -2.43 10.65 -5.27
N TYR A 25 -2.11 10.69 -3.97
CA TYR A 25 -2.56 11.76 -3.08
C TYR A 25 -2.03 13.14 -3.52
N GLU A 26 -0.75 13.23 -3.86
CA GLU A 26 -0.12 14.49 -4.33
C GLU A 26 -0.71 15.00 -5.64
N LYS A 27 -1.08 14.10 -6.57
CA LYS A 27 -1.67 14.49 -7.86
C LYS A 27 -3.17 14.75 -7.75
N ALA A 28 -3.90 13.96 -6.96
CA ALA A 28 -5.34 14.12 -6.78
C ALA A 28 -5.67 15.41 -6.03
N GLN A 29 -4.86 15.81 -5.04
CA GLN A 29 -5.06 17.09 -4.33
C GLN A 29 -4.98 18.32 -5.26
N ALA A 30 -4.24 18.22 -6.37
CA ALA A 30 -4.11 19.30 -7.34
C ALA A 30 -5.35 19.47 -8.24
N LYS A 31 -6.27 18.49 -8.24
CA LYS A 31 -7.49 18.47 -9.07
C LYS A 31 -8.78 18.80 -8.33
N ILE A 32 -8.73 18.76 -7.00
CA ILE A 32 -9.87 19.04 -6.14
C ILE A 32 -9.84 20.50 -5.70
N ASP A 33 -10.98 21.08 -5.34
CA ASP A 33 -11.05 22.43 -4.76
C ASP A 33 -11.30 22.42 -3.25
N ASP A 34 -11.87 21.34 -2.72
CA ASP A 34 -12.22 21.19 -1.31
C ASP A 34 -10.98 21.22 -0.40
N ALA A 35 -10.92 22.23 0.48
CA ALA A 35 -9.77 22.47 1.35
C ALA A 35 -9.59 21.39 2.43
N GLU A 36 -10.68 20.78 2.92
CA GLU A 36 -10.60 19.72 3.92
C GLU A 36 -10.05 18.43 3.29
N VAL A 37 -10.52 18.08 2.09
CA VAL A 37 -10.02 16.89 1.36
C VAL A 37 -8.56 17.08 0.97
N LYS A 38 -8.15 18.28 0.54
CA LYS A 38 -6.73 18.60 0.29
C LYS A 38 -5.87 18.37 1.53
N ALA A 39 -6.31 18.86 2.69
CA ALA A 39 -5.55 18.69 3.93
C ALA A 39 -5.43 17.22 4.33
N ILE A 40 -6.48 16.42 4.13
CA ILE A 40 -6.43 14.96 4.35
C ILE A 40 -5.43 14.32 3.40
N PHE A 41 -5.48 14.61 2.10
CA PHE A 41 -4.59 13.99 1.11
C PHE A 41 -3.13 14.38 1.33
N GLN A 42 -2.87 15.62 1.71
CA GLN A 42 -1.52 16.07 2.06
C GLN A 42 -0.95 15.29 3.26
N ASP A 43 -1.76 15.09 4.29
CA ASP A 43 -1.38 14.34 5.49
C ASP A 43 -1.17 12.85 5.20
N LEU A 44 -2.05 12.24 4.39
CA LEU A 44 -1.90 10.85 3.95
C LEU A 44 -0.64 10.67 3.12
N ALA A 45 -0.35 11.55 2.15
CA ALA A 45 0.88 11.50 1.36
C ALA A 45 2.17 11.53 2.21
N GLN A 46 2.13 12.21 3.37
CA GLN A 46 3.25 12.21 4.32
C GLN A 46 3.37 10.88 5.06
N GLN A 47 2.25 10.26 5.43
CA GLN A 47 2.20 8.94 6.08
C GLN A 47 2.72 7.83 5.15
N GLU A 48 2.29 7.81 3.89
CA GLU A 48 2.81 6.90 2.86
C GLU A 48 4.35 7.00 2.71
N MET A 49 4.89 8.20 2.84
CA MET A 49 6.34 8.42 2.77
C MET A 49 7.09 7.76 3.94
N GLU A 50 6.50 7.79 5.14
CA GLU A 50 7.03 7.10 6.31
C GLU A 50 6.84 5.59 6.22
N HIS A 51 5.71 5.11 5.70
CA HIS A 51 5.47 3.69 5.46
C HIS A 51 6.50 3.12 4.48
N LYS A 52 6.73 3.81 3.35
CA LYS A 52 7.79 3.49 2.40
C LYS A 52 9.15 3.37 3.09
N ARG A 53 9.49 4.33 3.96
CA ARG A 53 10.75 4.33 4.72
C ARG A 53 10.86 3.10 5.61
N ARG A 54 9.78 2.73 6.31
CA ARG A 54 9.72 1.52 7.16
C ARG A 54 9.90 0.24 6.33
N PHE A 55 9.24 0.12 5.17
CA PHE A 55 9.43 -1.03 4.29
C PHE A 55 10.86 -1.12 3.72
N GLN A 56 11.50 0.01 3.39
CA GLN A 56 12.89 0.03 2.97
C GLN A 56 13.83 -0.44 4.09
N GLU A 57 13.59 0.00 5.32
CA GLU A 57 14.35 -0.46 6.50
C GLU A 57 14.22 -1.96 6.70
N LEU A 58 13.01 -2.51 6.58
CA LEU A 58 12.77 -3.94 6.66
C LEU A 58 13.48 -4.70 5.55
N LYS A 59 13.38 -4.22 4.32
CA LYS A 59 14.08 -4.81 3.18
C LYS A 59 15.60 -4.84 3.39
N ASN A 60 16.18 -3.79 3.98
CA ASN A 60 17.61 -3.71 4.28
C ASN A 60 18.05 -4.62 5.44
N GLN A 61 17.13 -5.00 6.33
CA GLN A 61 17.38 -5.96 7.40
C GLN A 61 17.28 -7.42 6.93
N LEU A 62 16.90 -7.66 5.68
CA LEU A 62 16.95 -8.99 5.08
C LEU A 62 18.42 -9.44 4.96
N PRO A 63 18.73 -10.69 5.36
CA PRO A 63 20.04 -11.28 5.07
C PRO A 63 20.40 -11.16 3.57
N GLN A 64 21.67 -10.96 3.21
CA GLN A 64 22.08 -10.92 1.80
C GLN A 64 21.71 -12.21 1.03
N ASP A 65 21.59 -13.33 1.75
CA ASP A 65 21.19 -14.63 1.20
C ASP A 65 19.67 -14.85 1.21
N ALA A 66 18.87 -13.88 1.68
CA ALA A 66 17.40 -13.93 1.65
C ALA A 66 16.80 -13.76 0.24
N ALA A 67 17.66 -13.60 -0.78
CA ALA A 67 17.30 -13.82 -2.17
C ALA A 67 17.03 -15.32 -2.49
N GLY A 68 17.45 -16.24 -1.60
CA GLY A 68 17.01 -17.62 -1.60
C GLY A 68 15.89 -17.83 -0.58
N SER A 69 14.77 -18.41 -1.00
CA SER A 69 13.68 -18.83 -0.11
C SER A 69 14.25 -19.63 1.07
N THR A 70 14.06 -19.14 2.30
CA THR A 70 14.49 -19.84 3.52
C THR A 70 13.58 -21.03 3.86
N VAL A 71 12.49 -21.18 3.11
CA VAL A 71 11.49 -22.25 3.20
C VAL A 71 11.42 -22.95 1.85
N PHE A 72 11.23 -24.27 1.88
CA PHE A 72 11.04 -25.11 0.69
C PHE A 72 9.72 -24.73 0.00
N ASP A 73 9.77 -23.73 -0.88
CA ASP A 73 8.73 -23.41 -1.87
C ASP A 73 9.24 -23.81 -3.27
N PRO A 74 9.32 -25.13 -3.57
CA PRO A 74 9.89 -25.63 -4.81
C PRO A 74 9.11 -25.21 -6.07
N GLN A 75 7.92 -24.62 -5.92
CA GLN A 75 7.09 -24.10 -7.01
C GLN A 75 6.94 -22.56 -7.01
N ASN A 76 7.48 -21.86 -6.01
CA ASN A 76 7.35 -20.40 -5.83
C ASN A 76 5.87 -19.93 -5.78
N GLU A 77 4.96 -20.77 -5.26
CA GLU A 77 3.50 -20.55 -5.31
C GLU A 77 3.07 -19.37 -4.45
N MET A 78 3.69 -19.17 -3.28
CA MET A 78 3.34 -18.07 -2.38
C MET A 78 3.80 -16.72 -2.94
N ALA A 79 5.03 -16.66 -3.46
CA ALA A 79 5.52 -15.47 -4.13
C ALA A 79 4.71 -15.16 -5.40
N GLY A 80 4.31 -16.19 -6.16
CA GLY A 80 3.43 -16.06 -7.32
C GLY A 80 2.04 -15.54 -6.95
N TYR A 81 1.45 -16.03 -5.86
CA TYR A 81 0.18 -15.54 -5.33
C TYR A 81 0.28 -14.08 -4.89
N LEU A 82 1.29 -13.70 -4.10
CA LEU A 82 1.50 -12.31 -3.67
C LEU A 82 1.76 -11.38 -4.85
N LYS A 83 2.53 -11.85 -5.84
CA LYS A 83 2.78 -11.10 -7.07
C LYS A 83 1.51 -10.90 -7.88
N MET A 84 0.69 -11.95 -8.04
CA MET A 84 -0.60 -11.88 -8.72
C MET A 84 -1.60 -10.99 -7.96
N MET A 85 -1.63 -11.07 -6.64
CA MET A 85 -2.47 -10.20 -5.80
C MET A 85 -2.08 -8.74 -6.00
N ALA A 86 -0.79 -8.44 -5.98
CA ALA A 86 -0.29 -7.12 -6.31
C ALA A 86 -0.60 -6.73 -7.76
N ASP A 87 -0.37 -7.59 -8.76
CA ASP A 87 -0.65 -7.27 -10.18
C ASP A 87 -2.14 -7.04 -10.46
N ASN A 88 -3.04 -7.76 -9.78
CA ASN A 88 -4.47 -7.69 -10.04
C ASN A 88 -5.22 -6.71 -9.14
N HIS A 89 -4.71 -6.40 -7.95
CA HIS A 89 -5.44 -5.62 -6.96
C HIS A 89 -4.72 -4.35 -6.52
N VAL A 90 -3.38 -4.29 -6.51
CA VAL A 90 -2.68 -3.09 -6.04
C VAL A 90 -2.01 -2.36 -7.19
N PHE A 91 -2.30 -1.07 -7.36
CA PHE A 91 -1.79 -0.25 -8.44
C PHE A 91 -0.26 -0.23 -8.46
N ARG A 92 0.38 -1.04 -9.32
CA ARG A 92 1.84 -1.17 -9.38
C ARG A 92 2.49 -0.13 -10.27
N SER A 93 1.77 0.42 -11.24
CA SER A 93 2.36 1.34 -12.21
C SER A 93 1.94 2.77 -11.95
N SER A 94 2.92 3.67 -12.07
CA SER A 94 2.65 5.12 -12.09
C SER A 94 1.68 5.52 -13.21
N GLN A 95 1.59 4.71 -14.28
CA GLN A 95 0.64 4.91 -15.38
C GLN A 95 -0.81 4.66 -14.94
N ASP A 96 -1.05 3.67 -14.08
CA ASP A 96 -2.38 3.42 -13.50
C ASP A 96 -2.81 4.55 -12.58
N VAL A 97 -1.86 5.10 -11.80
CA VAL A 97 -2.08 6.28 -10.97
C VAL A 97 -2.50 7.47 -11.84
N ASP A 98 -1.75 7.75 -12.91
CA ASP A 98 -2.07 8.86 -13.83
C ASP A 98 -3.45 8.67 -14.50
N ALA A 99 -3.77 7.44 -14.92
CA ALA A 99 -5.05 7.12 -15.54
C ALA A 99 -6.24 7.26 -14.56
N LYS A 100 -6.05 6.92 -13.28
CA LYS A 100 -7.06 7.11 -12.23
C LYS A 100 -7.22 8.59 -11.90
N VAL A 101 -6.11 9.30 -11.67
CA VAL A 101 -6.12 10.74 -11.42
C VAL A 101 -6.76 11.48 -12.60
N ALA A 102 -6.58 11.04 -13.85
CA ALA A 102 -7.26 11.59 -15.02
C ALA A 102 -8.80 11.55 -14.93
N LYS A 103 -9.35 10.54 -14.24
CA LYS A 103 -10.80 10.35 -14.04
C LYS A 103 -11.35 11.10 -12.82
N VAL A 104 -10.49 11.67 -11.97
CA VAL A 104 -10.94 12.47 -10.82
C VAL A 104 -11.57 13.76 -11.33
N ALA A 105 -12.90 13.84 -11.23
CA ALA A 105 -13.66 15.02 -11.61
C ALA A 105 -13.90 15.97 -10.43
N ASP A 106 -14.07 15.42 -9.23
CA ASP A 106 -14.34 16.17 -8.02
C ASP A 106 -13.77 15.48 -6.76
N ALA A 107 -14.01 16.10 -5.60
CA ALA A 107 -13.54 15.59 -4.32
C ALA A 107 -14.19 14.24 -3.92
N VAL A 108 -15.43 13.98 -4.34
CA VAL A 108 -16.15 12.73 -4.05
C VAL A 108 -15.52 11.58 -4.81
N ASP A 109 -15.21 11.78 -6.09
CA ASP A 109 -14.52 10.79 -6.92
C ASP A 109 -13.10 10.53 -6.41
N ALA A 110 -12.37 11.59 -6.02
CA ALA A 110 -11.05 11.46 -5.43
C ALA A 110 -11.07 10.60 -4.16
N LEU A 111 -12.02 10.86 -3.25
CA LEU A 111 -12.18 10.09 -2.01
C LEU A 111 -12.55 8.63 -2.26
N LYS A 112 -13.44 8.35 -3.22
CA LYS A 112 -13.79 6.97 -3.58
C LYS A 112 -12.58 6.20 -4.11
N MET A 113 -11.79 6.82 -5.00
CA MET A 113 -10.57 6.19 -5.53
C MET A 113 -9.51 6.01 -4.44
N ALA A 114 -9.33 6.97 -3.54
CA ALA A 114 -8.47 6.82 -2.37
C ALA A 114 -8.89 5.61 -1.51
N MET A 115 -10.19 5.48 -1.24
CA MET A 115 -10.71 4.35 -0.48
C MET A 115 -10.56 2.99 -1.18
N GLU A 116 -10.56 2.94 -2.52
CA GLU A 116 -10.20 1.72 -3.26
C GLU A 116 -8.74 1.38 -3.01
N PHE A 117 -7.85 2.36 -3.20
CA PHE A 117 -6.41 2.22 -2.99
C PHE A 117 -6.07 1.66 -1.60
N GLU A 118 -6.63 2.26 -0.55
CA GLU A 118 -6.41 1.82 0.83
C GLU A 118 -6.87 0.38 1.09
N LYS A 119 -8.00 -0.04 0.51
CA LYS A 119 -8.50 -1.42 0.67
C LYS A 119 -7.57 -2.43 0.02
N ASP A 120 -7.06 -2.08 -1.15
CA ASP A 120 -6.17 -2.94 -1.92
C ASP A 120 -4.82 -3.07 -1.20
N SER A 121 -4.27 -1.98 -0.66
CA SER A 121 -3.08 -1.98 0.19
C SER A 121 -3.26 -2.86 1.43
N VAL A 122 -4.38 -2.71 2.16
CA VAL A 122 -4.71 -3.55 3.32
C VAL A 122 -4.73 -5.04 2.96
N LEU A 123 -5.39 -5.41 1.85
CA LEU A 123 -5.48 -6.81 1.43
C LEU A 123 -4.11 -7.40 1.10
N PHE A 124 -3.24 -6.61 0.44
CA PHE A 124 -1.87 -7.02 0.16
C PHE A 124 -1.04 -7.19 1.43
N PHE A 125 -1.09 -6.24 2.36
CA PHE A 125 -0.34 -6.32 3.62
C PHE A 125 -0.81 -7.47 4.52
N LEU A 126 -2.11 -7.78 4.54
CA LEU A 126 -2.61 -8.99 5.23
C LEU A 126 -2.04 -10.26 4.60
N SER A 127 -2.02 -10.35 3.26
CA SER A 127 -1.44 -11.50 2.55
C SER A 127 0.06 -11.63 2.84
N MET A 128 0.78 -10.51 2.88
CA MET A 128 2.20 -10.46 3.22
C MET A 128 2.46 -10.87 4.68
N GLN A 129 1.58 -10.47 5.61
CA GLN A 129 1.65 -10.85 7.01
C GLN A 129 1.50 -12.36 7.17
N ASP A 130 0.53 -12.97 6.49
CA ASP A 130 0.29 -14.41 6.54
C ASP A 130 1.46 -15.21 5.99
N ALA A 131 2.14 -14.68 4.97
CA ALA A 131 3.30 -15.31 4.37
C ALA A 131 4.61 -15.11 5.19
N THR A 132 4.59 -14.20 6.18
CA THR A 132 5.75 -13.90 7.04
C THR A 132 5.74 -14.81 8.27
N GLU A 133 6.82 -15.56 8.49
CA GLU A 133 6.92 -16.52 9.60
C GLU A 133 7.45 -15.89 10.89
N GLU A 134 8.29 -14.86 10.78
CA GLU A 134 8.95 -14.22 11.92
C GLU A 134 8.01 -13.22 12.64
N GLU A 135 7.92 -13.33 13.96
CA GLU A 135 6.97 -12.59 14.79
C GLU A 135 7.13 -11.06 14.69
N LYS A 136 8.37 -10.53 14.71
CA LYS A 136 8.59 -9.08 14.63
C LYS A 136 8.20 -8.51 13.27
N GLY A 137 8.47 -9.23 12.18
CA GLY A 137 8.02 -8.89 10.84
C GLY A 137 6.49 -8.85 10.75
N ARG A 138 5.81 -9.86 11.29
CA ARG A 138 4.34 -9.90 11.36
C ARG A 138 3.76 -8.74 12.17
N ASP A 139 4.38 -8.39 13.30
CA ASP A 139 3.95 -7.28 14.16
C ASP A 139 4.10 -5.92 13.47
N LEU A 140 5.17 -5.72 12.72
CA LEU A 140 5.37 -4.49 11.98
C LEU A 140 4.36 -4.37 10.82
N ILE A 141 4.16 -5.44 10.05
CA ILE A 141 3.13 -5.46 9.00
C ILE A 141 1.74 -5.22 9.61
N ASN A 142 1.44 -5.79 10.79
CA ASN A 142 0.18 -5.54 11.51
C ASN A 142 -0.01 -4.06 11.87
N LEU A 143 1.06 -3.37 12.25
CA LEU A 143 1.00 -1.94 12.55
C LEU A 143 0.60 -1.14 11.30
N LEU A 144 1.22 -1.43 10.17
CA LEU A 144 0.90 -0.80 8.88
C LEU A 144 -0.53 -1.08 8.45
N VAL A 145 -0.99 -2.34 8.54
CA VAL A 145 -2.40 -2.70 8.28
C VAL A 145 -3.37 -1.84 9.11
N LYS A 146 -3.05 -1.57 10.39
CA LYS A 146 -3.89 -0.73 11.25
C LYS A 146 -3.84 0.75 10.85
N GLU A 147 -2.69 1.24 10.39
CA GLU A 147 -2.52 2.59 9.86
C GLU A 147 -3.38 2.77 8.59
N GLU A 148 -3.31 1.86 7.62
CA GLU A 148 -4.17 1.91 6.41
C GLU A 148 -5.67 1.78 6.71
N GLN A 149 -6.05 0.94 7.68
CA GLN A 149 -7.43 0.87 8.15
C GLN A 149 -7.89 2.21 8.76
N ALA A 150 -7.00 2.95 9.41
CA ALA A 150 -7.29 4.29 9.93
C ALA A 150 -7.41 5.32 8.79
N HIS A 151 -6.57 5.23 7.75
CA HIS A 151 -6.70 6.03 6.53
C HIS A 151 -8.07 5.81 5.89
N LEU A 152 -8.44 4.55 5.62
CA LEU A 152 -9.73 4.18 5.05
C LEU A 152 -10.90 4.73 5.86
N ARG A 153 -10.82 4.66 7.20
CA ARG A 153 -11.85 5.22 8.09
C ARG A 153 -11.95 6.75 7.95
N ARG A 154 -10.82 7.45 7.91
CA ARG A 154 -10.80 8.92 7.75
C ARG A 154 -11.43 9.33 6.41
N LEU A 155 -11.04 8.68 5.33
CA LEU A 155 -11.58 8.92 3.99
C LEU A 155 -13.09 8.66 3.94
N ALA A 156 -13.54 7.54 4.51
CA ALA A 156 -14.97 7.19 4.55
C ALA A 156 -15.81 8.21 5.34
N LEU A 157 -15.30 8.73 6.45
CA LEU A 157 -15.96 9.77 7.22
C LEU A 157 -16.08 11.08 6.43
N GLN A 158 -15.01 11.47 5.73
CA GLN A 158 -15.04 12.68 4.90
C GLN A 158 -15.98 12.54 3.71
N LEU A 159 -15.96 11.38 3.03
CA LEU A 159 -16.90 11.09 1.95
C LEU A 159 -18.35 11.19 2.43
N LYS A 160 -18.66 10.59 3.58
CA LYS A 160 -19.99 10.66 4.18
C LYS A 160 -20.42 12.10 4.45
N LYS A 161 -19.51 12.97 4.92
CA LYS A 161 -19.80 14.39 5.19
C LYS A 161 -20.13 15.17 3.90
N LEU A 162 -19.48 14.84 2.78
CA LEU A 162 -19.71 15.51 1.47
C LEU A 162 -20.95 15.02 0.73
N THR A 163 -21.43 13.80 1.03
CA THR A 163 -22.60 13.20 0.37
C THR A 163 -23.90 13.27 1.19
N GLN A 164 -23.85 13.93 2.35
CA GLN A 164 -25.02 14.20 3.21
C GLN A 164 -25.56 15.60 2.97
#